data_AF-A0A8T7GJV4-F1
#
_entry.id   AF-A0A8T7GJV4-F1
#
_cell.length_a   1.000
_cell.length_b   1.000
_cell.length_c   1.000
_cell.angle_alpha   90.00
_cell.angle_beta   90.00
_cell.angle_gamma   90.00
#
_symmetry.space_group_name_H-M   'P 1'
#
loop_
_entity.id
_entity.type
_entity.pdbx_description
1 polymer ?
#
loop_
_entity_poly.entity_id
_entity_poly.type
_entity_poly.pdbx_seq_one_letter_code
_entity_poly.pdbx_strand_id
1 'polypeptide(L)' 'GFSMLIYTIKQGKNGFEPVGDEMLVGKLTKGDEMMLFICDNQGYAKAQSKPIPIQNGEEIYKKMINDGFYPFEGEVITVS' A
#
# COMPACT_ATOMS: atom_id res chain seq x y z
N GLY A 1 -14.36 -10.40 -22.07
CA GLY A 1 -13.90 -11.74 -21.68
C GLY A 1 -12.97 -11.62 -20.50
N PHE A 2 -13.27 -12.38 -19.43
CA PHE A 2 -12.60 -12.48 -18.12
C PHE A 2 -12.18 -11.17 -17.42
N SER A 3 -13.08 -10.60 -16.59
CA SER A 3 -12.62 -9.83 -15.42
C SER A 3 -12.36 -10.82 -14.28
N MET A 4 -11.15 -11.36 -14.21
CA MET A 4 -10.75 -12.07 -12.99
C MET A 4 -10.54 -11.01 -11.91
N LEU A 5 -11.51 -10.86 -11.01
CA LEU A 5 -11.37 -9.98 -9.86
C LEU A 5 -10.47 -10.69 -8.85
N ILE A 6 -9.25 -10.19 -8.65
CA ILE A 6 -8.36 -10.68 -7.60
C ILE A 6 -8.86 -10.09 -6.29
N TYR A 7 -9.42 -10.94 -5.44
CA TYR A 7 -9.89 -10.55 -4.11
C TYR A 7 -8.76 -10.72 -3.11
N THR A 8 -8.15 -9.61 -2.67
CA THR A 8 -7.09 -9.63 -1.67
C THR A 8 -7.69 -9.81 -0.29
N ILE A 9 -7.37 -10.93 0.35
CA ILE A 9 -7.77 -11.27 1.72
C ILE A 9 -6.59 -11.11 2.69
N LYS A 10 -6.90 -10.77 3.93
CA LYS A 10 -5.99 -10.74 5.08
C LYS A 10 -6.44 -11.73 6.14
N GLN A 11 -5.49 -12.22 6.95
CA GLN A 11 -5.82 -13.05 8.11
C GLN A 11 -6.15 -12.16 9.30
N GLY A 12 -7.44 -12.01 9.58
CA GLY A 12 -7.98 -11.31 10.74
C GLY A 12 -8.22 -12.25 11.92
N LYS A 13 -8.79 -11.70 13.01
CA LYS A 13 -9.08 -12.46 14.25
C LYS A 13 -10.11 -13.57 14.06
N ASN A 14 -10.99 -13.41 13.08
CA ASN A 14 -12.11 -14.32 12.81
C ASN A 14 -11.90 -15.17 11.55
N GLY A 15 -10.67 -15.27 11.05
CA GLY A 15 -10.34 -16.00 9.81
C GLY A 15 -9.85 -15.08 8.71
N PHE A 16 -10.13 -15.42 7.45
CA PHE A 16 -9.77 -14.58 6.31
C PHE A 16 -10.87 -13.55 6.04
N GLU A 17 -10.47 -12.27 5.95
CA GLU A 17 -11.36 -11.14 5.68
C GLU A 17 -10.80 -10.31 4.52
N PRO A 18 -11.62 -9.57 3.75
CA PRO A 18 -11.10 -8.66 2.74
C PRO A 18 -10.16 -7.61 3.32
N VAL A 19 -9.15 -7.26 2.55
CA VAL A 19 -8.45 -5.98 2.75
C VAL A 19 -9.45 -4.86 2.42
N GLY A 20 -9.66 -3.91 3.35
CA GLY A 20 -10.72 -2.89 3.27
C GLY A 20 -10.63 -2.02 2.01
N ASP A 21 -11.74 -1.47 1.53
CA ASP A 21 -11.81 -0.79 0.22
C ASP A 21 -11.04 0.55 0.15
N GLU A 22 -10.47 1.02 1.26
CA GLU A 22 -9.67 2.23 1.30
C GLU A 22 -8.43 2.12 0.41
N MET A 23 -8.06 3.26 -0.17
CA MET A 23 -6.90 3.42 -1.04
C MET A 23 -5.97 4.46 -0.41
N LEU A 24 -5.34 4.08 0.70
CA LEU A 24 -4.36 4.91 1.39
C LEU A 24 -2.96 4.65 0.83
N VAL A 25 -2.10 5.67 0.87
CA VAL A 25 -0.70 5.55 0.47
C VAL A 25 0.20 5.38 1.69
N GLY A 26 0.82 4.22 1.81
CA GLY A 26 1.87 3.94 2.80
C GLY A 26 3.25 4.01 2.17
N LYS A 27 4.29 4.22 2.99
CA LYS A 27 5.68 4.19 2.53
C LYS A 27 6.59 3.49 3.54
N LEU A 28 7.62 2.82 3.04
CA LEU A 28 8.69 2.22 3.85
C LEU A 28 10.04 2.62 3.26
N THR A 29 10.95 3.09 4.10
CA THR A 29 12.31 3.45 3.70
C THR A 29 13.30 2.43 4.26
N LYS A 30 14.23 1.97 3.43
CA LYS A 30 15.30 1.04 3.81
C LYS A 30 16.59 1.44 3.10
N GLY A 31 17.57 1.93 3.85
CA GLY A 31 18.78 2.51 3.27
C GLY A 31 18.43 3.75 2.43
N ASP A 32 18.95 3.83 1.21
CA ASP A 32 18.67 4.90 0.24
C ASP A 32 17.48 4.61 -0.69
N GLU A 33 16.74 3.54 -0.39
CA GLU A 33 15.57 3.12 -1.14
C GLU A 33 14.27 3.33 -0.34
N MET A 34 13.20 3.61 -1.07
CA MET A 34 11.84 3.71 -0.61
C MET A 34 10.98 2.69 -1.36
N MET A 35 9.98 2.14 -0.69
CA MET A 35 8.87 1.40 -1.28
C MET A 35 7.57 2.13 -0.96
N LEU A 36 6.68 2.19 -1.94
CA LEU A 36 5.35 2.76 -1.81
C LEU A 36 4.30 1.65 -1.82
N PHE A 37 3.23 1.85 -1.06
CA PHE A 37 2.17 0.88 -0.88
C PHE A 37 0.82 1.54 -1.07
N ILE A 38 -0.13 0.77 -1.61
CA ILE A 38 -1.55 1.06 -1.46
C ILE A 38 -2.06 0.13 -0.36
N CYS A 39 -2.67 0.66 0.69
CA CYS A 39 -3.14 -0.11 1.83
C CYS A 39 -4.52 0.33 2.32
N ASP A 40 -5.16 -0.52 3.12
CA ASP A 40 -6.37 -0.17 3.85
C ASP A 40 -6.06 0.66 5.12
N ASN A 41 -7.12 1.09 5.82
CA ASN A 41 -7.02 1.85 7.07
C ASN A 41 -6.36 1.11 8.25
N GLN A 42 -6.11 -0.19 8.10
CA GLN A 42 -5.39 -1.02 9.07
C GLN A 42 -3.95 -1.29 8.63
N GLY A 43 -3.51 -0.73 7.50
CA GLY A 43 -2.16 -0.85 6.98
C GLY A 43 -1.90 -2.09 6.13
N TYR A 44 -2.91 -2.92 5.86
CA TYR A 44 -2.71 -4.12 5.03
C TYR A 44 -2.50 -3.73 3.56
N ALA A 45 -1.33 -4.09 3.03
CA ALA A 45 -0.96 -3.75 1.67
C ALA A 45 -1.79 -4.52 0.62
N LYS A 46 -2.36 -3.78 -0.33
CA LYS A 46 -3.02 -4.29 -1.55
C LYS A 46 -2.06 -4.36 -2.73
N ALA A 47 -1.13 -3.41 -2.79
CA ALA A 47 -0.13 -3.30 -3.85
C ALA A 47 1.16 -2.67 -3.29
N GLN A 48 2.29 -2.99 -3.92
CA GLN A 48 3.59 -2.43 -3.58
C GLN A 48 4.38 -2.07 -4.84
N SER A 49 5.19 -1.01 -4.76
CA SER A 49 6.20 -0.71 -5.77
C SER A 49 7.42 -1.63 -5.63
N LYS A 50 8.30 -1.62 -6.63
CA LYS A 50 9.69 -2.03 -6.41
C LYS A 50 10.40 -1.01 -5.49
N PRO A 51 11.51 -1.39 -4.85
CA PRO A 51 12.41 -0.41 -4.23
C PRO A 51 12.84 0.63 -5.27
N ILE A 52 12.76 1.90 -4.89
CA ILE A 52 13.10 3.05 -5.72
C ILE A 52 13.96 4.02 -4.90
N PRO A 53 14.88 4.79 -5.51
CA PRO A 53 15.64 5.80 -4.79
C PRO A 53 14.73 6.76 -4.02
N ILE A 54 15.09 7.13 -2.79
CA ILE A 54 14.25 7.96 -1.90
C ILE A 54 13.75 9.24 -2.60
N GLN A 55 14.61 9.92 -3.34
CA GLN A 55 14.25 11.17 -4.03
C GLN A 55 13.08 10.93 -5.01
N ASN A 56 13.19 9.90 -5.83
CA ASN A 56 12.14 9.53 -6.78
C ASN A 56 10.88 9.03 -6.04
N GLY A 57 11.06 8.30 -4.94
CA GLY A 57 9.95 7.83 -4.10
C GLY A 57 9.12 8.95 -3.49
N GLU A 58 9.77 9.98 -2.95
CA GLU A 58 9.10 11.15 -2.39
C GLU A 58 8.35 11.97 -3.45
N GLU A 59 8.90 12.07 -4.68
CA GLU A 59 8.20 12.72 -5.79
C GLU A 59 6.94 11.97 -6.19
N ILE A 60 7.02 10.63 -6.31
CA ILE A 60 5.86 9.79 -6.62
C ILE A 60 4.84 9.85 -5.49
N TYR A 61 5.28 9.80 -4.23
CA TYR A 61 4.41 9.91 -3.06
C TYR A 61 3.60 11.21 -3.06
N LYS A 62 4.27 12.36 -3.30
CA LYS A 62 3.60 13.66 -3.43
C LYS A 62 2.60 13.67 -4.58
N LYS A 63 2.95 13.05 -5.72
CA LYS A 63 2.03 12.92 -6.85
C LYS A 63 0.80 12.10 -6.49
N MET A 64 0.95 10.97 -5.79
CA MET A 64 -0.17 10.16 -5.33
C MET A 64 -1.11 10.97 -4.43
N ILE A 65 -0.58 11.77 -3.51
CA ILE A 65 -1.40 12.66 -2.67
C ILE A 65 -2.17 13.67 -3.52
N ASN A 66 -1.50 14.30 -4.50
CA ASN A 66 -2.15 15.25 -5.41
C ASN A 66 -3.22 14.59 -6.30
N ASP A 67 -3.04 13.30 -6.63
CA ASP A 67 -3.99 12.49 -7.40
C ASP A 67 -5.17 11.99 -6.53
N GLY A 68 -5.23 12.36 -5.25
CA GLY A 68 -6.37 12.12 -4.36
C GLY A 68 -6.21 10.93 -3.40
N PHE A 69 -5.03 10.33 -3.31
CA PHE A 69 -4.72 9.34 -2.27
C PHE A 69 -4.48 10.04 -0.93
N TYR A 70 -4.91 9.40 0.16
CA TYR A 70 -4.66 9.90 1.50
C TYR A 70 -3.47 9.19 2.14
N PRO A 71 -2.60 9.91 2.87
CA PRO A 71 -1.46 9.29 3.54
C PRO A 71 -1.91 8.32 4.63
N PHE A 72 -1.22 7.18 4.72
CA PHE A 72 -1.34 6.26 5.84
C PHE A 72 -0.22 6.55 6.85
N GLU A 73 -0.59 6.94 8.07
CA GLU A 73 0.33 7.34 9.14
C GLU A 73 0.78 6.15 10.02
N GLY A 74 0.29 4.93 9.76
CA GLY A 74 0.62 3.73 10.52
C GLY A 74 1.76 2.90 9.90
N GLU A 75 2.05 1.76 10.51
CA GLU A 75 2.98 0.77 9.96
C GLU A 75 2.29 -0.06 8.86
N VAL A 76 2.89 -0.11 7.67
CA VAL A 76 2.37 -0.93 6.58
C VAL A 76 2.63 -2.40 6.88
N ILE A 77 1.56 -3.19 6.89
CA ILE A 77 1.60 -4.64 7.06
C ILE A 77 1.72 -5.28 5.67
N THR A 78 2.89 -5.82 5.39
CA THR A 78 3.14 -6.63 4.19
C THR A 78 3.09 -8.11 4.53
N VAL A 79 2.43 -8.92 3.71
CA VAL A 79 2.58 -10.37 3.80
C VAL A 79 3.93 -10.76 3.17
N SER A 80 4.75 -11.48 3.93
CA SER A 80 6.04 -12.03 3.50
C SER A 80 5.88 -13.33 2.74
#